data_AF-S6A8Y5-F1
#
_entry.id   AF-S6A8Y5-F1
#
_cell.length_a   1.000
_cell.length_b   1.000
_cell.length_c   1.000
_cell.angle_alpha   90.00
_cell.angle_beta   90.00
_cell.angle_gamma   90.00
#
_symmetry.space_group_name_H-M   'P 1'
#
loop_
_entity.id
_entity.type
_entity.pdbx_description
1 polymer ?
#
loop_
_entity_poly.entity_id
_entity_poly.type
_entity_poly.pdbx_seq_one_letter_code
_entity_poly.pdbx_strand_id
1 'polypeptide(L)'
;MKSDKDDMMVICFNLLRFSYDNGLLNVCPFDENDELLMDTIIYEDDLTALGKRIFNDLMYDWLNYTDKTDGKIDRKNNVKMLEKYFNKLNGNM
;
A
#
# COMPACT_ATOMS: atom_id res chain seq x y z
N MET A 1 -14.44 18.44 -8.11
CA MET A 1 -14.64 16.98 -8.24
C MET A 1 -13.25 16.38 -8.09
N LYS A 2 -12.96 15.66 -7.01
CA LYS A 2 -11.68 14.95 -6.89
C LYS A 2 -11.74 13.80 -7.91
N SER A 3 -10.72 13.67 -8.74
CA SER A 3 -10.74 12.69 -9.83
C SER A 3 -10.41 11.29 -9.31
N ASP A 4 -10.87 10.23 -9.97
CA ASP A 4 -10.50 8.84 -9.63
C ASP A 4 -8.97 8.66 -9.60
N LYS A 5 -8.25 9.45 -10.40
CA LYS A 5 -6.79 9.52 -10.39
C LYS A 5 -6.24 10.00 -9.05
N ASP A 6 -6.82 11.04 -8.45
CA ASP A 6 -6.36 11.57 -7.15
C ASP A 6 -6.57 10.56 -6.03
N ASP A 7 -7.65 9.80 -6.11
CA ASP A 7 -7.95 8.75 -5.14
C ASP A 7 -7.01 7.56 -5.30
N MET A 8 -6.76 7.13 -6.55
CA MET A 8 -5.77 6.08 -6.83
C MET A 8 -4.36 6.47 -6.38
N MET A 9 -3.96 7.75 -6.55
CA MET A 9 -2.67 8.25 -6.06
C MET A 9 -2.55 8.09 -4.54
N VAL A 10 -3.58 8.46 -3.77
CA VAL A 10 -3.59 8.29 -2.30
C VAL A 10 -3.55 6.81 -1.90
N ILE A 11 -4.30 5.96 -2.60
CA ILE A 11 -4.35 4.51 -2.33
C ILE A 11 -2.97 3.87 -2.55
N CYS A 12 -2.32 4.17 -3.68
CA CYS A 12 -0.98 3.69 -3.99
C CYS A 12 0.08 4.26 -3.06
N PHE A 13 0.02 5.57 -2.77
CA PHE A 13 0.93 6.24 -1.84
C PHE A 13 0.94 5.52 -0.48
N ASN A 14 -0.24 5.30 0.10
CA ASN A 14 -0.35 4.68 1.42
C ASN A 14 0.11 3.22 1.41
N LEU A 15 -0.20 2.45 0.36
CA LEU A 15 0.26 1.08 0.22
C LEU A 15 1.79 1.00 0.13
N LEU A 16 2.39 1.80 -0.75
CA LEU A 16 3.83 1.75 -1.01
C LEU A 16 4.63 2.31 0.16
N ARG A 17 4.14 3.37 0.81
CA ARG A 17 4.76 3.93 2.03
C ARG A 17 4.76 2.90 3.14
N PHE A 18 3.59 2.34 3.44
CA PHE A 18 3.47 1.29 4.43
C PHE A 18 4.39 0.09 4.12
N SER A 19 4.43 -0.33 2.86
CA SER A 19 5.24 -1.47 2.43
C SER A 19 6.74 -1.22 2.59
N TYR A 20 7.21 -0.01 2.25
CA TYR A 20 8.61 0.37 2.45
C TYR A 20 8.95 0.47 3.94
N ASP A 21 8.15 1.20 4.72
CA ASP A 21 8.37 1.44 6.16
C ASP A 21 8.36 0.14 6.98
N ASN A 22 7.65 -0.90 6.52
CA ASN A 22 7.59 -2.22 7.16
C ASN A 22 8.53 -3.27 6.52
N GLY A 23 9.47 -2.85 5.68
CA GLY A 23 10.50 -3.73 5.12
C GLY A 23 9.97 -4.79 4.16
N LEU A 24 8.89 -4.49 3.42
CA LEU A 24 8.41 -5.34 2.32
C LEU A 24 9.10 -5.02 1.00
N LEU A 25 9.64 -3.81 0.85
CA LEU A 25 10.35 -3.34 -0.33
C LEU A 25 11.84 -3.14 -0.05
N ASN A 26 12.69 -3.53 -1.00
CA ASN A 26 14.13 -3.23 -1.03
C ASN A 26 14.44 -1.86 -1.65
N VAL A 27 13.49 -1.28 -2.38
CA VAL A 27 13.63 0.01 -3.08
C VAL A 27 12.69 1.03 -2.46
N CYS A 28 13.18 2.27 -2.32
CA CYS A 28 12.34 3.39 -1.88
C CYS A 28 11.58 3.97 -3.08
N PRO A 29 10.24 4.00 -3.06
CA PRO A 29 9.45 4.58 -4.15
C PRO A 29 9.20 6.09 -3.97
N PHE A 30 9.87 6.73 -3.00
CA PHE A 30 9.70 8.16 -2.67
C PHE A 30 10.97 8.96 -2.92
N ASP A 31 10.80 10.23 -3.28
CA ASP A 31 11.89 11.18 -3.41
C ASP A 31 12.35 11.76 -2.06
N GLU A 32 13.28 12.71 -2.10
CA GLU A 32 13.80 13.39 -0.90
C GLU A 32 12.78 14.29 -0.17
N ASN A 33 11.63 14.56 -0.79
CA ASN A 33 10.53 15.37 -0.24
C ASN A 33 9.37 14.50 0.27
N ASP A 34 9.57 13.18 0.37
CA ASP A 34 8.52 12.19 0.69
C ASP A 34 7.38 12.13 -0.36
N GLU A 35 7.62 12.58 -1.59
CA GLU A 35 6.66 12.48 -2.70
C GLU A 35 6.79 11.15 -3.44
N LEU A 36 5.67 10.55 -3.84
CA LEU A 36 5.66 9.31 -4.61
C LEU A 36 6.20 9.57 -6.02
N LEU A 37 7.26 8.85 -6.40
CA LEU A 37 7.77 8.86 -7.76
C LEU A 37 6.73 8.21 -8.69
N MET A 38 6.06 9.01 -9.52
CA MET A 38 4.93 8.56 -10.34
C MET A 38 5.29 7.54 -11.44
N ASP A 39 6.57 7.45 -11.77
CA ASP A 39 7.16 6.44 -12.67
C ASP A 39 7.66 5.19 -11.93
N THR A 40 7.41 5.08 -10.62
CA THR A 40 7.70 3.87 -9.84
C THR A 40 7.02 2.66 -10.44
N ILE A 41 7.82 1.64 -10.75
CA ILE A 41 7.36 0.30 -11.06
C ILE A 41 8.00 -0.62 -10.02
N ILE A 42 7.16 -1.36 -9.28
CA ILE A 42 7.62 -2.37 -8.33
C ILE A 42 7.56 -3.73 -9.00
N TYR A 43 8.71 -4.37 -9.16
CA TYR A 43 8.84 -5.74 -9.61
C TYR A 43 8.93 -6.71 -8.42
N GLU A 44 8.75 -8.01 -8.68
CA GLU A 44 8.87 -9.01 -7.63
C GLU A 44 10.26 -8.99 -6.97
N ASP A 45 11.33 -8.71 -7.74
CA ASP A 45 12.70 -8.62 -7.22
C ASP A 45 12.95 -7.39 -6.33
N ASP A 46 12.08 -6.39 -6.40
CA ASP A 46 12.10 -5.25 -5.48
C ASP A 46 11.52 -5.62 -4.12
N LEU A 47 10.89 -6.79 -3.97
CA LEU A 47 10.34 -7.26 -2.70
C LEU A 47 11.40 -7.96 -1.83
N THR A 48 11.35 -7.74 -0.52
CA THR A 48 12.12 -8.53 0.44
C THR A 48 11.62 -9.98 0.49
N ALA A 49 12.32 -10.87 1.18
CA ALA A 49 11.82 -12.23 1.39
C ALA A 49 10.46 -12.27 2.10
N LEU A 50 10.19 -11.29 2.99
CA LEU A 50 8.87 -11.11 3.59
C LEU A 50 7.88 -10.52 2.58
N GLY A 51 8.28 -9.48 1.83
CA GLY A 51 7.49 -8.87 0.76
C GLY A 51 6.98 -9.88 -0.25
N LYS A 52 7.85 -10.75 -0.77
CA LYS A 52 7.49 -11.82 -1.73
C LYS A 52 6.39 -12.74 -1.20
N ARG A 53 6.32 -12.92 0.12
CA ARG A 53 5.32 -13.79 0.76
C ARG A 53 3.97 -13.11 0.95
N ILE A 54 3.94 -11.82 1.29
CA ILE A 54 2.69 -11.18 1.77
C ILE A 54 2.22 -9.95 0.98
N PHE A 55 3.06 -9.36 0.12
CA PHE A 55 2.74 -8.09 -0.53
C PHE A 55 1.52 -8.18 -1.44
N ASN A 56 1.40 -9.24 -2.25
CA ASN A 56 0.25 -9.42 -3.14
C ASN A 56 -1.07 -9.52 -2.36
N ASP A 57 -1.11 -10.32 -1.30
CA ASP A 57 -2.31 -10.48 -0.47
C ASP A 57 -2.65 -9.17 0.26
N LEU A 58 -1.63 -8.46 0.79
CA LEU A 58 -1.80 -7.16 1.41
C LEU A 58 -2.38 -6.13 0.43
N MET A 59 -1.84 -6.09 -0.80
CA MET A 59 -2.32 -5.22 -1.88
C MET A 59 -3.79 -5.54 -2.20
N TYR A 60 -4.16 -6.80 -2.39
CA TYR A 60 -5.55 -7.17 -2.69
C TYR A 60 -6.52 -6.80 -1.56
N ASP A 61 -6.16 -7.11 -0.31
CA ASP A 61 -6.99 -6.74 0.86
C ASP A 61 -7.15 -5.21 0.97
N TRP A 62 -6.09 -4.44 0.68
CA TRP A 62 -6.12 -2.98 0.67
C TRP A 62 -6.99 -2.40 -0.44
N LEU A 63 -6.77 -2.82 -1.70
CA LEU A 63 -7.55 -2.33 -2.84
C LEU A 63 -9.03 -2.62 -2.67
N ASN A 64 -9.37 -3.82 -2.22
CA ASN A 64 -10.75 -4.24 -1.98
C ASN A 64 -11.39 -3.50 -0.79
N TYR A 65 -10.58 -3.06 0.18
CA TYR A 65 -11.05 -2.18 1.25
C TYR A 65 -11.33 -0.77 0.73
N THR A 66 -10.43 -0.19 -0.07
CA THR A 66 -10.54 1.19 -0.54
C THR A 66 -11.57 1.40 -1.64
N ASP A 67 -11.90 0.35 -2.42
CA ASP A 67 -12.94 0.36 -3.45
C ASP A 67 -14.36 0.51 -2.89
N LYS A 68 -14.55 0.27 -1.59
CA LYS A 68 -15.87 0.37 -0.94
C LYS A 68 -16.34 1.81 -0.79
N THR A 69 -17.26 2.21 -1.66
CA THR A 69 -17.87 3.54 -1.70
C THR A 69 -19.19 3.59 -0.93
N ASP A 70 -19.13 3.39 0.39
CA ASP A 70 -20.33 3.52 1.27
C ASP A 70 -20.46 4.90 1.93
N GLY A 71 -19.49 5.81 1.69
CA GLY A 71 -19.51 7.20 2.17
C GLY A 71 -19.36 7.38 3.70
N LYS A 72 -19.14 6.28 4.44
CA LYS A 72 -19.12 6.30 5.92
C LYS A 72 -17.74 6.58 6.50
N ILE A 73 -16.69 6.24 5.76
CA ILE A 73 -15.30 6.24 6.23
C ILE A 73 -14.41 6.73 5.09
N ASP A 74 -13.41 7.55 5.40
CA ASP A 74 -12.33 7.89 4.48
C ASP A 74 -11.33 6.72 4.39
N ARG A 75 -11.68 5.71 3.59
CA ARG A 75 -10.98 4.42 3.55
C ARG A 75 -9.56 4.55 3.02
N LYS A 76 -9.34 5.34 1.97
CA LYS A 76 -8.01 5.55 1.36
C LYS A 76 -6.99 6.13 2.34
N ASN A 77 -7.43 6.90 3.35
CA ASN A 77 -6.55 7.47 4.39
C ASN A 77 -6.55 6.65 5.69
N ASN A 78 -7.29 5.55 5.78
CA ASN A 78 -7.33 4.72 6.99
C ASN A 78 -6.21 3.68 7.01
N VAL A 79 -4.97 4.15 7.16
CA VAL A 79 -3.74 3.31 7.15
C VAL A 79 -3.74 2.24 8.25
N LYS A 80 -4.49 2.40 9.34
CA LYS A 80 -4.66 1.37 10.38
C LYS A 80 -5.21 0.03 9.83
N MET A 81 -5.91 0.07 8.70
CA MET A 81 -6.35 -1.16 8.05
C MET A 81 -5.20 -1.91 7.38
N LEU A 82 -4.20 -1.21 6.82
CA LEU A 82 -2.96 -1.85 6.33
C LEU A 82 -2.22 -2.56 7.47
N GLU A 83 -2.09 -1.92 8.64
CA GLU A 83 -1.50 -2.55 9.84
C GLU A 83 -2.26 -3.82 10.22
N LYS A 84 -3.60 -3.79 10.21
CA LYS A 84 -4.44 -4.94 10.53
C LYS A 84 -4.22 -6.10 9.54
N TYR A 85 -4.19 -5.80 8.24
CA TYR A 85 -3.97 -6.81 7.20
C TYR A 85 -2.55 -7.38 7.28
N PHE A 86 -1.55 -6.52 7.43
CA PHE A 86 -0.16 -6.92 7.64
C PHE A 86 -0.01 -7.86 8.84
N ASN A 87 -0.55 -7.49 10.01
CA ASN A 87 -0.46 -8.32 11.21
C ASN A 87 -1.17 -9.67 11.05
N LYS A 88 -2.30 -9.71 10.33
CA LYS A 88 -3.00 -10.97 10.02
C LYS A 88 -2.16 -11.86 9.11
N LEU A 89 -1.55 -11.31 8.06
CA LEU A 89 -0.73 -12.06 7.11
C LEU A 89 0.59 -12.51 7.74
N ASN A 90 1.22 -11.65 8.53
CA ASN A 90 2.48 -11.89 9.21
C ASN A 90 2.34 -12.83 10.41
N GLY A 91 1.23 -12.76 11.16
CA GLY A 91 0.95 -13.59 12.33
C GLY A 91 0.38 -14.98 12.03
N ASN A 92 0.06 -15.27 10.77
CA ASN A 92 -0.26 -16.63 10.30
C ASN A 92 1.00 -17.44 9.94
N MET A 93 2.20 -16.93 10.25
CA MET A 93 3.49 -17.63 10.17
C MET A 93 3.84 -18.28 11.50
#